data_AF-A0A924L2K7-F1
#
_entry.id   AF-A0A924L2K7-F1
#
_cell.length_a   1.000
_cell.length_b   1.000
_cell.length_c   1.000
_cell.angle_alpha   90.00
_cell.angle_beta   90.00
_cell.angle_gamma   90.00
#
_symmetry.space_group_name_H-M   'P 1'
#
loop_
_entity.id
_entity.type
_entity.pdbx_description
1 polymer ?
#
loop_
_entity_poly.entity_id
_entity_poly.type
_entity_poly.pdbx_seq_one_letter_code
_entity_poly.pdbx_strand_id
1 'polypeptide(L)'
;MKKIFLISILFYVMHFKATAQTGDEGVKLDLLKAPSSPASNLLGIGVSDIDKPTDVSAFMLSLQKSTTNFSSLPSNYAVDIAPYWLFKKNTQNVTTAGLENSIGKGVVEQTFVLSFAIRNTDSTENTLTPNSTYTGIGFKFSLIRGEYDDKTKESLNKIKILQSLRVDKLQKIQLEIEQEGEIVSLRNRLKDTLTGKKSADVLQIMRSNEYQQIQLELNKRMMLLQNKKSDTEELNELSTQIKSVASVFQTARIGFTWDIAGGISAQFIKRRFSNSKVNNAGVWTTIGYTSAKVGSGLLLLRLLQNPDKIFAKDNGINDIGNITTFDFGGRYIYSTPQSKFNASLEGVYRSVLSSNTIHPSWRIVFNADYAILQNQKLTFSFGRNFDGTTTKDGNLIAALSFLTGFGNRR
;
A
#
# COMPACT_ATOMS: atom_id res chain seq x y z
N MET A 1 -15.63 35.84 47.77
CA MET A 1 -14.67 34.81 48.20
C MET A 1 -15.07 33.46 47.62
N LYS A 2 -14.10 32.76 47.02
CA LYS A 2 -14.10 31.35 46.57
C LYS A 2 -15.16 30.93 45.52
N LYS A 3 -14.85 31.14 44.23
CA LYS A 3 -15.17 30.24 43.08
C LYS A 3 -14.70 30.76 41.69
N ILE A 4 -13.71 31.65 41.63
CA ILE A 4 -13.15 32.19 40.37
C ILE A 4 -11.76 31.60 40.04
N PHE A 5 -11.24 30.66 40.85
CA PHE A 5 -9.84 30.25 40.77
C PHE A 5 -9.54 28.96 39.97
N LEU A 6 -10.52 28.35 39.30
CA LEU A 6 -10.33 27.06 38.61
C LEU A 6 -10.29 27.13 37.07
N ILE A 7 -10.49 28.31 36.46
CA ILE A 7 -10.52 28.46 34.99
C ILE A 7 -9.22 29.09 34.44
N SER A 8 -8.41 29.75 35.28
CA SER A 8 -7.11 30.33 34.85
C SER A 8 -5.92 29.35 34.90
N ILE A 9 -6.08 28.15 35.45
CA ILE A 9 -4.99 27.14 35.52
C ILE A 9 -4.99 26.20 34.29
N LEU A 10 -6.07 26.16 33.51
CA LEU A 10 -6.14 25.34 32.28
C LEU A 10 -5.62 26.06 31.02
N PHE A 11 -5.37 27.37 31.09
CA PHE A 11 -4.85 28.18 29.97
C PHE A 11 -3.35 28.46 30.01
N TYR A 12 -2.62 27.96 31.03
CA TYR A 12 -1.21 28.30 31.25
C TYR A 12 -0.21 27.18 30.93
N VAL A 13 -0.64 26.05 30.36
CA VAL A 13 0.24 24.90 30.01
C VAL A 13 0.55 24.79 28.49
N MET A 14 0.04 25.69 27.64
CA MET A 14 0.32 25.67 26.19
C MET A 14 1.41 26.66 25.73
N HIS A 15 2.45 26.90 26.52
CA HIS A 15 3.65 27.60 26.06
C HIS A 15 4.86 26.66 26.02
N PHE A 16 4.75 25.59 25.25
CA PHE A 16 5.94 24.92 24.74
C PHE A 16 6.50 25.72 23.56
N LYS A 17 7.61 26.41 23.83
CA LYS A 17 8.50 26.94 22.79
C LYS A 17 8.94 25.78 21.90
N ALA A 18 8.38 25.68 20.70
CA ALA A 18 8.92 24.83 19.65
C ALA A 18 10.17 25.52 19.09
N THR A 19 11.34 25.07 19.53
CA THR A 19 12.59 25.28 18.83
C THR A 19 12.50 24.60 17.46
N ALA A 20 12.40 25.39 16.39
CA ALA A 20 12.52 24.91 15.03
C ALA A 20 13.97 24.51 14.77
N GLN A 21 14.32 23.25 15.05
CA GLN A 21 15.48 22.61 14.46
C GLN A 21 15.08 22.20 13.03
N THR A 22 15.81 22.73 12.05
CA THR A 22 15.81 22.30 10.65
C THR A 22 16.35 20.87 10.55
N GLY A 23 15.51 19.90 10.94
CA GLY A 23 15.71 18.48 10.67
C GLY A 23 15.00 18.11 9.38
N ASP A 24 15.73 17.45 8.48
CA ASP A 24 15.28 16.97 7.16
C ASP A 24 13.87 16.35 7.26
N GLU A 25 12.87 17.06 6.73
CA GLU A 25 11.49 16.62 6.77
C GLU A 25 11.27 15.51 5.73
N GLY A 26 11.45 14.26 6.18
CA GLY A 26 10.99 13.08 5.46
C GLY A 26 9.49 13.19 5.12
N VAL A 27 9.12 12.71 3.93
CA VAL A 27 7.75 12.74 3.43
C VAL A 27 6.83 11.92 4.33
N LYS A 28 5.88 12.59 5.02
CA LYS A 28 4.89 11.94 5.89
C LYS A 28 3.75 11.34 5.07
N LEU A 29 3.75 10.02 4.91
CA LEU A 29 2.69 9.29 4.21
C LEU A 29 1.49 9.02 5.13
N ASP A 30 0.27 9.17 4.60
CA ASP A 30 -0.97 8.77 5.26
C ASP A 30 -1.14 7.24 5.16
N LEU A 31 -1.05 6.56 6.30
CA LEU A 31 -1.07 5.10 6.41
C LEU A 31 -2.49 4.52 6.50
N LEU A 32 -3.54 5.36 6.59
CA LEU A 32 -4.87 4.92 7.00
C LEU A 32 -5.79 4.44 5.86
N LYS A 33 -5.29 4.34 4.62
CA LYS A 33 -6.07 3.87 3.47
C LYS A 33 -5.59 2.51 3.00
N ALA A 34 -6.06 1.45 3.66
CA ALA A 34 -5.61 0.10 3.36
C ALA A 34 -6.50 -0.58 2.29
N PRO A 35 -5.91 -1.14 1.22
CA PRO A 35 -6.65 -1.99 0.26
C PRO A 35 -6.94 -3.38 0.86
N SER A 36 -8.04 -3.99 0.39
CA SER A 36 -8.52 -5.31 0.82
C SER A 36 -7.71 -6.47 0.21
N SER A 37 -7.37 -7.45 1.04
CA SER A 37 -6.57 -8.65 0.72
C SER A 37 -7.47 -9.89 0.57
N PRO A 38 -7.45 -10.60 -0.58
CA PRO A 38 -8.32 -11.75 -0.83
C PRO A 38 -8.19 -12.91 0.16
N ALA A 39 -6.97 -13.38 0.47
CA ALA A 39 -6.79 -14.51 1.38
C ALA A 39 -7.16 -14.14 2.82
N SER A 40 -6.84 -12.91 3.23
CA SER A 40 -7.21 -12.37 4.54
C SER A 40 -8.73 -12.26 4.70
N ASN A 41 -9.44 -11.82 3.65
CA ASN A 41 -10.90 -11.80 3.63
C ASN A 41 -11.50 -13.20 3.81
N LEU A 42 -10.93 -14.23 3.18
CA LEU A 42 -11.40 -15.62 3.30
C LEU A 42 -11.20 -16.19 4.71
N LEU A 43 -10.14 -15.77 5.40
CA LEU A 43 -9.79 -16.23 6.76
C LEU A 43 -10.25 -15.28 7.89
N GLY A 44 -10.88 -14.16 7.54
CA GLY A 44 -11.31 -13.14 8.51
C GLY A 44 -10.16 -12.51 9.29
N ILE A 45 -9.01 -12.29 8.64
CA ILE A 45 -7.85 -11.60 9.24
C ILE A 45 -8.03 -10.08 9.08
N GLY A 46 -7.72 -9.33 10.13
CA GLY A 46 -7.82 -7.88 10.15
C GLY A 46 -6.84 -7.23 9.16
N VAL A 47 -7.23 -6.11 8.56
CA VAL A 47 -6.39 -5.45 7.54
C VAL A 47 -5.08 -4.89 8.11
N SER A 48 -5.04 -4.60 9.41
CA SER A 48 -3.83 -4.22 10.16
C SER A 48 -2.80 -5.34 10.26
N ASP A 49 -3.21 -6.59 10.08
CA ASP A 49 -2.41 -7.78 10.37
C ASP A 49 -1.79 -8.37 9.08
N ILE A 50 -1.89 -7.62 7.98
CA ILE A 50 -1.47 -8.04 6.64
C ILE A 50 -0.17 -7.34 6.29
N ASP A 51 0.88 -8.12 6.13
CA ASP A 51 2.16 -7.63 5.66
C ASP A 51 2.12 -7.40 4.14
N LYS A 52 2.65 -6.24 3.72
CA LYS A 52 2.70 -5.81 2.31
C LYS A 52 4.14 -5.45 1.95
N PRO A 53 5.02 -6.45 1.83
CA PRO A 53 6.44 -6.21 1.57
C PRO A 53 6.64 -5.52 0.21
N THR A 54 7.43 -4.46 0.21
CA THR A 54 7.74 -3.68 -1.00
C THR A 54 8.95 -4.21 -1.77
N ASP A 55 9.79 -5.02 -1.11
CA ASP A 55 11.01 -5.61 -1.67
C ASP A 55 11.28 -6.98 -1.04
N VAL A 56 12.20 -7.73 -1.65
CA VAL A 56 12.54 -9.10 -1.24
C VAL A 56 13.10 -9.15 0.18
N SER A 57 13.85 -8.14 0.61
CA SER A 57 14.43 -8.10 1.96
C SER A 57 13.34 -7.85 3.00
N ALA A 58 12.40 -6.94 2.72
CA ALA A 58 11.24 -6.69 3.57
C ALA A 58 10.36 -7.93 3.71
N PHE A 59 10.15 -8.69 2.62
CA PHE A 59 9.45 -9.97 2.66
C PHE A 59 10.18 -10.99 3.53
N MET A 60 11.49 -11.19 3.31
CA MET A 60 12.28 -12.14 4.09
C MET A 60 12.33 -11.77 5.58
N LEU A 61 12.42 -10.49 5.91
CA LEU A 61 12.40 -10.02 7.30
C LEU A 61 11.04 -10.25 7.96
N SER A 62 9.95 -9.96 7.24
CA SER A 62 8.58 -10.23 7.70
C SER A 62 8.39 -11.73 7.97
N LEU A 63 8.80 -12.58 7.04
CA LEU A 63 8.73 -14.03 7.17
C LEU A 63 9.62 -14.55 8.31
N GLN A 64 10.85 -14.05 8.44
CA GLN A 64 11.76 -14.41 9.53
C GLN A 64 11.15 -14.10 10.91
N LYS A 65 10.51 -12.94 11.04
CA LYS A 65 9.83 -12.53 12.28
C LYS A 65 8.64 -13.42 12.58
N SER A 66 7.82 -13.74 11.58
CA SER A 66 6.61 -14.53 11.78
C SER A 66 6.90 -16.01 12.04
N THR A 67 8.08 -16.50 11.65
CA THR A 67 8.52 -17.91 11.77
C THR A 67 9.48 -18.17 12.93
N THR A 68 9.71 -17.20 13.82
CA THR A 68 10.72 -17.29 14.88
C THR A 68 12.09 -17.69 14.32
N ASN A 69 12.61 -16.92 13.36
CA ASN A 69 13.84 -17.23 12.61
C ASN A 69 13.78 -18.54 11.81
N PHE A 70 12.69 -18.79 11.09
CA PHE A 70 12.48 -19.98 10.25
C PHE A 70 12.45 -21.32 11.01
N SER A 71 12.33 -21.28 12.35
CA SER A 71 12.27 -22.48 13.18
C SER A 71 10.86 -23.09 13.24
N SER A 72 9.83 -22.31 12.90
CA SER A 72 8.44 -22.77 12.87
C SER A 72 7.66 -22.13 11.72
N LEU A 73 6.58 -22.78 11.28
CA LEU A 73 5.59 -22.10 10.44
C LEU A 73 4.90 -20.98 11.25
N PRO A 74 4.52 -19.87 10.60
CA PRO A 74 3.83 -18.79 11.30
C PRO A 74 2.44 -19.27 11.76
N SER A 75 2.08 -18.92 13.00
CA SER A 75 0.81 -19.32 13.60
C SER A 75 -0.36 -18.47 13.10
N ASN A 76 -0.14 -17.17 12.92
CA ASN A 76 -1.10 -16.22 12.36
C ASN A 76 -0.33 -15.23 11.50
N TYR A 77 -0.51 -15.28 10.19
CA TYR A 77 0.24 -14.45 9.25
C TYR A 77 -0.53 -14.28 7.94
N ALA A 78 -0.57 -13.05 7.43
CA ALA A 78 -1.12 -12.74 6.12
C ALA A 78 -0.15 -11.87 5.35
N VAL A 79 0.03 -12.15 4.07
CA VAL A 79 0.92 -11.41 3.18
C VAL A 79 0.30 -11.22 1.82
N ASP A 80 0.41 -10.00 1.30
CA ASP A 80 0.10 -9.68 -0.09
C ASP A 80 1.40 -9.38 -0.83
N ILE A 81 1.66 -10.16 -1.88
CA ILE A 81 2.83 -10.03 -2.74
C ILE A 81 2.36 -9.46 -4.08
N ALA A 82 3.01 -8.40 -4.56
CA ALA A 82 2.79 -7.85 -5.89
C ALA A 82 4.00 -8.17 -6.79
N PRO A 83 3.97 -9.28 -7.56
CA PRO A 83 5.18 -9.80 -8.23
C PRO A 83 5.82 -8.80 -9.19
N TYR A 84 5.01 -7.99 -9.88
CA TYR A 84 5.52 -6.96 -10.80
C TYR A 84 6.38 -5.91 -10.10
N TRP A 85 6.11 -5.59 -8.84
CA TRP A 85 6.88 -4.60 -8.08
C TRP A 85 8.02 -5.27 -7.29
N LEU A 86 7.78 -6.48 -6.78
CA LEU A 86 8.73 -7.20 -5.94
C LEU A 86 9.95 -7.70 -6.72
N PHE A 87 9.73 -8.28 -7.91
CA PHE A 87 10.79 -8.89 -8.70
C PHE A 87 11.27 -7.92 -9.77
N LYS A 88 12.11 -6.95 -9.36
CA LYS A 88 12.67 -5.90 -10.22
C LYS A 88 13.35 -6.48 -11.47
N LYS A 89 12.72 -6.30 -12.64
CA LYS A 89 13.32 -6.57 -13.96
C LYS A 89 13.61 -5.23 -14.66
N ASN A 90 14.66 -5.19 -15.50
CA ASN A 90 14.99 -4.01 -16.33
C ASN A 90 13.86 -3.57 -17.28
N THR A 91 12.81 -4.40 -17.44
CA THR A 91 11.65 -4.13 -18.31
C THR A 91 10.47 -3.46 -17.58
N GLN A 92 10.58 -3.16 -16.29
CA GLN A 92 9.53 -2.46 -15.54
C GLN A 92 9.49 -0.99 -15.94
N ASN A 93 8.34 -0.54 -16.45
CA ASN A 93 8.15 0.86 -16.79
C ASN A 93 7.64 1.63 -15.56
N VAL A 94 8.58 2.05 -14.72
CA VAL A 94 8.34 2.87 -13.50
C VAL A 94 8.21 4.37 -13.81
N THR A 95 8.20 4.77 -15.09
CA THR A 95 8.01 6.17 -15.46
C THR A 95 6.58 6.63 -15.21
N THR A 96 6.35 7.94 -15.16
CA THR A 96 4.99 8.50 -15.06
C THR A 96 4.09 7.99 -16.17
N ALA A 97 4.59 7.88 -17.41
CA ALA A 97 3.87 7.33 -18.54
C ALA A 97 3.53 5.83 -18.37
N GLY A 98 4.46 5.04 -17.81
CA GLY A 98 4.21 3.62 -17.51
C GLY A 98 3.15 3.40 -16.43
N LEU A 99 3.10 4.31 -15.46
CA LEU A 99 2.11 4.32 -14.37
C LEU A 99 0.77 4.93 -14.80
N GLU A 100 0.71 5.74 -15.87
CA GLU A 100 -0.52 6.37 -16.34
C GLU A 100 -1.50 5.38 -16.98
N ASN A 101 -1.01 4.26 -17.55
CA ASN A 101 -1.82 3.27 -18.23
C ASN A 101 -3.14 2.97 -17.51
N SER A 102 -4.28 3.03 -18.21
CA SER A 102 -5.60 2.81 -17.62
C SER A 102 -6.24 1.47 -18.01
N ILE A 103 -5.71 0.81 -19.05
CA ILE A 103 -6.18 -0.50 -19.54
C ILE A 103 -5.02 -1.32 -20.11
N GLY A 104 -5.24 -2.62 -20.30
CA GLY A 104 -4.36 -3.51 -21.06
C GLY A 104 -3.39 -4.31 -20.19
N LYS A 105 -2.46 -5.01 -20.85
CA LYS A 105 -1.52 -5.94 -20.19
C LYS A 105 -0.71 -5.28 -19.07
N GLY A 106 -0.25 -4.06 -19.30
CA GLY A 106 0.50 -3.29 -18.31
C GLY A 106 -0.29 -3.02 -17.03
N VAL A 107 -1.61 -2.86 -17.10
CA VAL A 107 -2.47 -2.68 -15.91
C VAL A 107 -2.60 -3.98 -15.14
N VAL A 108 -2.88 -5.10 -15.82
CA VAL A 108 -3.01 -6.41 -15.17
C VAL A 108 -1.72 -6.75 -14.45
N GLU A 109 -0.57 -6.65 -15.11
CA GLU A 109 0.73 -6.94 -14.49
C GLU A 109 1.02 -6.03 -13.29
N GLN A 110 0.79 -4.72 -13.42
CA GLN A 110 1.06 -3.75 -12.35
C GLN A 110 0.11 -3.86 -11.16
N THR A 111 -1.08 -4.43 -11.34
CA THR A 111 -2.10 -4.55 -10.29
C THR A 111 -2.25 -5.98 -9.77
N PHE A 112 -1.55 -6.94 -10.37
CA PHE A 112 -1.59 -8.32 -9.96
C PHE A 112 -0.95 -8.50 -8.58
N VAL A 113 -1.76 -8.99 -7.65
CA VAL A 113 -1.39 -9.32 -6.28
C VAL A 113 -1.74 -10.77 -6.00
N LEU A 114 -0.79 -11.49 -5.44
CA LEU A 114 -0.98 -12.80 -4.82
C LEU A 114 -1.10 -12.62 -3.32
N SER A 115 -2.05 -13.31 -2.72
CA SER A 115 -2.37 -13.20 -1.30
C SER A 115 -2.22 -14.57 -0.66
N PHE A 116 -1.53 -14.63 0.47
CA PHE A 116 -1.38 -15.83 1.29
C PHE A 116 -1.75 -15.50 2.72
N ALA A 117 -2.46 -16.41 3.38
CA ALA A 117 -2.80 -16.27 4.78
C ALA A 117 -2.78 -17.62 5.50
N ILE A 118 -2.37 -17.61 6.77
CA ILE A 118 -2.45 -18.75 7.69
C ILE A 118 -3.02 -18.26 9.02
N ARG A 119 -3.92 -19.05 9.61
CA ARG A 119 -4.54 -18.78 10.89
C ARG A 119 -4.69 -20.06 11.68
N ASN A 120 -4.11 -20.10 12.88
CA ASN A 120 -4.32 -21.17 13.84
C ASN A 120 -5.46 -20.78 14.78
N THR A 121 -6.37 -21.71 15.01
CA THR A 121 -7.46 -21.54 15.96
C THR A 121 -7.16 -22.28 17.24
N ASP A 122 -7.48 -21.64 18.35
CA ASP A 122 -7.37 -22.19 19.70
C ASP A 122 -8.76 -22.46 20.28
N SER A 123 -8.81 -22.98 21.50
CA SER A 123 -10.06 -23.42 22.16
C SER A 123 -11.05 -22.30 22.48
N THR A 124 -10.64 -21.03 22.37
CA THR A 124 -11.47 -19.85 22.65
C THR A 124 -12.17 -19.30 21.41
N GLU A 125 -11.90 -19.86 20.22
CA GLU A 125 -12.46 -19.36 18.97
C GLU A 125 -13.88 -19.91 18.74
N ASN A 126 -14.87 -19.02 18.70
CA ASN A 126 -16.28 -19.40 18.56
C ASN A 126 -16.74 -19.52 17.10
N THR A 127 -15.99 -18.96 16.16
CA THR A 127 -16.42 -18.84 14.75
C THR A 127 -15.78 -19.88 13.83
N LEU A 128 -14.61 -20.41 14.18
CA LEU A 128 -13.88 -21.41 13.41
C LEU A 128 -13.71 -22.66 14.27
N THR A 129 -13.55 -23.82 13.64
CA THR A 129 -13.37 -25.07 14.38
C THR A 129 -12.11 -24.96 15.26
N PRO A 130 -12.20 -25.16 16.59
CA PRO A 130 -11.04 -25.11 17.46
C PRO A 130 -9.96 -26.11 17.07
N ASN A 131 -8.72 -25.85 17.49
CA ASN A 131 -7.57 -26.73 17.25
C ASN A 131 -7.36 -27.08 15.76
N SER A 132 -7.65 -26.14 14.86
CA SER A 132 -7.45 -26.31 13.42
C SER A 132 -6.47 -25.26 12.89
N THR A 133 -5.86 -25.55 11.74
CA THR A 133 -5.08 -24.56 10.98
C THR A 133 -5.84 -24.25 9.70
N TYR A 134 -6.02 -22.98 9.40
CA TYR A 134 -6.61 -22.52 8.15
C TYR A 134 -5.53 -21.87 7.30
N THR A 135 -5.51 -22.20 6.01
CA THR A 135 -4.64 -21.53 5.04
C THR A 135 -5.47 -21.01 3.88
N GLY A 136 -5.15 -19.82 3.39
CA GLY A 136 -5.81 -19.19 2.25
C GLY A 136 -4.79 -18.79 1.21
N ILE A 137 -5.12 -19.02 -0.05
CA ILE A 137 -4.44 -18.41 -1.20
C ILE A 137 -5.45 -17.62 -2.00
N GLY A 138 -5.03 -16.49 -2.55
CA GLY A 138 -5.90 -15.65 -3.36
C GLY A 138 -5.12 -14.80 -4.35
N PHE A 139 -5.86 -14.18 -5.25
CA PHE A 139 -5.33 -13.27 -6.25
C PHE A 139 -6.25 -12.07 -6.40
N LYS A 140 -5.68 -10.96 -6.87
CA LYS A 140 -6.41 -9.76 -7.29
C LYS A 140 -5.67 -9.10 -8.45
N PHE A 141 -6.40 -8.53 -9.39
CA PHE A 141 -5.88 -7.62 -10.42
C PHE A 141 -6.98 -6.71 -10.94
N SER A 142 -6.58 -5.64 -11.63
CA SER A 142 -7.49 -4.74 -12.33
C SER A 142 -7.40 -4.99 -13.84
N LEU A 143 -8.54 -5.00 -14.51
CA LEU A 143 -8.62 -4.94 -15.98
C LEU A 143 -8.58 -3.49 -16.46
N ILE A 144 -9.26 -2.61 -15.70
CA ILE A 144 -9.32 -1.18 -15.96
C ILE A 144 -9.08 -0.45 -14.64
N ARG A 145 -8.16 0.52 -14.65
CA ARG A 145 -7.94 1.45 -13.55
C ARG A 145 -8.12 2.85 -14.14
N GLY A 146 -9.09 3.62 -13.64
CA GLY A 146 -9.42 4.93 -14.19
C GLY A 146 -8.21 5.86 -14.36
N GLU A 147 -8.38 6.96 -15.09
CA GLU A 147 -7.30 7.91 -15.33
C GLU A 147 -6.95 8.72 -14.08
N TYR A 148 -5.74 9.26 -14.03
CA TYR A 148 -5.40 10.25 -13.03
C TYR A 148 -6.32 11.48 -13.13
N ASP A 149 -6.71 12.04 -11.99
CA ASP A 149 -7.44 13.29 -11.96
C ASP A 149 -6.55 14.47 -12.40
N ASP A 150 -7.17 15.59 -12.73
CA ASP A 150 -6.46 16.76 -13.26
C ASP A 150 -5.41 17.29 -12.29
N LYS A 151 -5.69 17.24 -10.98
CA LYS A 151 -4.76 17.65 -9.92
C LYS A 151 -3.51 16.76 -9.87
N THR A 152 -3.69 15.44 -9.99
CA THR A 152 -2.59 14.48 -10.07
C THR A 152 -1.77 14.72 -11.33
N LYS A 153 -2.43 14.88 -12.49
CA LYS A 153 -1.76 15.16 -13.78
C LYS A 153 -0.95 16.46 -13.72
N GLU A 154 -1.54 17.54 -13.18
CA GLU A 154 -0.87 18.83 -13.01
C GLU A 154 0.34 18.72 -12.07
N SER A 155 0.19 18.04 -10.93
CA SER A 155 1.28 17.85 -9.96
C SER A 155 2.42 17.03 -10.55
N LEU A 156 2.12 15.94 -11.26
CA LEU A 156 3.12 15.12 -11.97
C LEU A 156 3.84 15.93 -13.04
N ASN A 157 3.11 16.74 -13.82
CA ASN A 157 3.71 17.58 -14.84
C ASN A 157 4.63 18.65 -14.22
N LYS A 158 4.21 19.26 -13.12
CA LYS A 158 5.03 20.24 -12.38
C LYS A 158 6.31 19.60 -11.84
N ILE A 159 6.22 18.41 -11.23
CA ILE A 159 7.40 17.66 -10.78
C ILE A 159 8.32 17.35 -11.97
N LYS A 160 7.76 16.89 -13.09
CA LYS A 160 8.52 16.56 -14.30
C LYS A 160 9.29 17.78 -14.83
N ILE A 161 8.66 18.95 -14.93
CA ILE A 161 9.29 20.18 -15.38
C ILE A 161 10.41 20.61 -14.42
N LEU A 162 10.14 20.62 -13.11
CA LEU A 162 11.16 21.00 -12.12
C LEU A 162 12.35 20.03 -12.11
N GLN A 163 12.10 18.74 -12.28
CA GLN A 163 13.14 17.72 -12.39
C GLN A 163 13.97 17.90 -13.66
N SER A 164 13.35 18.19 -14.82
CA SER A 164 14.10 18.41 -16.06
C SER A 164 15.01 19.64 -15.93
N LEU A 165 14.48 20.75 -15.39
CA LEU A 165 15.27 21.96 -15.13
C LEU A 165 16.45 21.68 -14.21
N ARG A 166 16.25 20.88 -13.15
CA ARG A 166 17.31 20.47 -12.25
C ARG A 166 18.37 19.62 -12.95
N VAL A 167 17.95 18.63 -13.74
CA VAL A 167 18.86 17.76 -14.50
C VAL A 167 19.68 18.57 -15.49
N ASP A 168 19.05 19.48 -16.24
CA ASP A 168 19.74 20.34 -17.21
C ASP A 168 20.81 21.22 -16.53
N LYS A 169 20.52 21.75 -15.34
CA LYS A 169 21.50 22.52 -14.55
C LYS A 169 22.65 21.66 -14.04
N LEU A 170 22.34 20.47 -13.52
CA LEU A 170 23.38 19.53 -13.08
C LEU A 170 24.27 19.09 -14.25
N GLN A 171 23.71 18.91 -15.45
CA GLN A 171 24.47 18.61 -16.64
C GLN A 171 25.41 19.76 -17.04
N LYS A 172 24.95 21.01 -16.96
CA LYS A 172 25.82 22.18 -17.19
C LYS A 172 26.96 22.25 -16.17
N ILE A 173 26.66 22.07 -14.89
CA ILE A 173 27.69 22.00 -13.83
C ILE A 173 28.69 20.88 -14.11
N GLN A 174 28.22 19.70 -14.52
CA GLN A 174 29.09 18.60 -14.89
C GLN A 174 30.03 18.98 -16.04
N LEU A 175 29.51 19.60 -17.11
CA LEU A 175 30.34 20.06 -18.23
C LEU A 175 31.40 21.08 -17.79
N GLU A 176 31.06 22.01 -16.90
CA GLU A 176 32.03 22.97 -16.36
C GLU A 176 33.11 22.30 -15.51
N ILE A 177 32.74 21.31 -14.68
CA ILE A 177 33.70 20.54 -13.86
C ILE A 177 34.67 19.79 -14.77
N GLU A 178 34.18 19.24 -15.88
CA GLU A 178 35.01 18.52 -16.84
C GLU A 178 36.02 19.40 -17.58
N GLN A 179 35.76 20.72 -17.65
CA GLN A 179 36.64 21.72 -18.26
C GLN A 179 37.59 22.37 -17.24
N GLU A 180 37.43 22.09 -15.94
CA GLU A 180 38.27 22.67 -14.91
C GLU A 180 39.74 22.22 -15.10
N GLY A 181 40.68 23.17 -15.09
CA GLY A 181 42.08 22.91 -15.47
C GLY A 181 42.76 21.78 -14.70
N GLU A 182 42.45 21.62 -13.41
CA GLU A 182 42.96 20.51 -12.59
C GLU A 182 42.35 19.15 -12.95
N ILE A 183 41.08 19.11 -13.34
CA ILE A 183 40.43 17.86 -13.80
C ILE A 183 41.02 17.46 -15.15
N VAL A 184 41.20 18.42 -16.05
CA VAL A 184 41.85 18.21 -17.35
C VAL A 184 43.29 17.72 -17.17
N SER A 185 44.06 18.31 -16.26
CA SER A 185 45.44 17.89 -16.02
C SER A 185 45.54 16.47 -15.43
N LEU A 186 44.67 16.10 -14.48
CA LEU A 186 44.60 14.75 -13.93
C LEU A 186 44.18 13.72 -14.97
N ARG A 187 43.21 14.04 -15.85
CA ARG A 187 42.82 13.19 -16.99
C ARG A 187 43.95 13.03 -18.00
N ASN A 188 44.68 14.10 -18.31
CA ASN A 188 45.84 14.03 -19.20
C ASN A 188 46.95 13.17 -18.58
N ARG A 189 47.24 13.31 -17.27
CA ARG A 189 48.20 12.42 -16.58
C ARG A 189 47.79 10.95 -16.69
N LEU A 190 46.51 10.62 -16.47
CA LEU A 190 46.01 9.25 -16.66
C LEU A 190 46.21 8.77 -18.09
N LYS A 191 45.92 9.62 -19.08
CA LYS A 191 46.11 9.31 -20.50
C LYS A 191 47.57 9.10 -20.84
N ASP A 192 48.47 9.94 -20.35
CA ASP A 192 49.91 9.86 -20.59
C ASP A 192 50.50 8.56 -20.01
N THR A 193 50.01 8.14 -18.83
CA THR A 193 50.39 6.86 -18.20
C THR A 193 50.07 5.65 -19.10
N LEU A 194 49.06 5.78 -19.96
CA LEU A 194 48.58 4.71 -20.84
C LEU A 194 49.07 4.86 -22.29
N THR A 195 49.62 6.01 -22.68
CA THR A 195 49.96 6.31 -24.06
C THR A 195 51.16 5.48 -24.54
N GLY A 196 51.04 4.85 -25.72
CA GLY A 196 52.09 4.01 -26.31
C GLY A 196 52.27 2.63 -25.67
N LYS A 197 51.38 2.22 -24.75
CA LYS A 197 51.44 0.91 -24.06
C LYS A 197 50.63 -0.16 -24.81
N LYS A 198 51.10 -1.40 -24.79
CA LYS A 198 50.38 -2.55 -25.38
C LYS A 198 49.21 -2.94 -24.48
N SER A 199 48.14 -3.50 -25.05
CA SER A 199 46.91 -3.84 -24.32
C SER A 199 47.13 -4.77 -23.12
N ALA A 200 48.13 -5.65 -23.15
CA ALA A 200 48.49 -6.52 -22.02
C ALA A 200 49.07 -5.73 -20.82
N ASP A 201 49.84 -4.67 -21.09
CA ASP A 201 50.48 -3.85 -20.06
C ASP A 201 49.50 -2.85 -19.44
N VAL A 202 48.48 -2.43 -20.19
CA VAL A 202 47.43 -1.49 -19.72
C VAL A 202 46.75 -2.00 -18.46
N LEU A 203 46.40 -3.29 -18.40
CA LEU A 203 45.76 -3.90 -17.22
C LEU A 203 46.67 -3.89 -16.00
N GLN A 204 47.98 -4.06 -16.19
CA GLN A 204 48.96 -4.01 -15.10
C GLN A 204 49.17 -2.57 -14.62
N ILE A 205 49.22 -1.61 -15.53
CA ILE A 205 49.33 -0.18 -15.23
C ILE A 205 48.09 0.33 -14.49
N MET A 206 46.88 -0.07 -14.90
CA MET A 206 45.65 0.29 -14.20
C MET A 206 45.59 -0.25 -12.76
N ARG A 207 46.31 -1.34 -12.46
CA ARG A 207 46.46 -1.90 -11.12
C ARG A 207 47.62 -1.30 -10.33
N SER A 208 48.48 -0.49 -10.96
CA SER A 208 49.61 0.14 -10.28
C SER A 208 49.12 1.15 -9.22
N ASN A 209 49.90 1.29 -8.15
CA ASN A 209 49.62 2.28 -7.10
C ASN A 209 49.56 3.70 -7.67
N GLU A 210 50.43 4.05 -8.62
CA GLU A 210 50.45 5.39 -9.22
C GLU A 210 49.15 5.71 -9.95
N TYR A 211 48.67 4.81 -10.83
CA TYR A 211 47.40 5.00 -11.54
C TYR A 211 46.21 5.11 -10.57
N GLN A 212 46.17 4.25 -9.54
CA GLN A 212 45.12 4.25 -8.53
C GLN A 212 45.11 5.55 -7.70
N GLN A 213 46.29 6.09 -7.36
CA GLN A 213 46.39 7.36 -6.65
C GLN A 213 45.85 8.53 -7.50
N ILE A 214 46.21 8.60 -8.78
CA ILE A 214 45.69 9.64 -9.68
C ILE A 214 44.17 9.51 -9.85
N GLN A 215 43.64 8.28 -9.95
CA GLN A 215 42.19 8.04 -10.00
C GLN A 215 41.48 8.46 -8.71
N LEU A 216 42.05 8.14 -7.54
CA LEU A 216 41.50 8.56 -6.26
C LEU A 216 41.49 10.09 -6.12
N GLU A 217 42.57 10.75 -6.53
CA GLU A 217 42.69 12.20 -6.53
C GLU A 217 41.66 12.85 -7.47
N LEU A 218 41.53 12.31 -8.69
CA LEU A 218 40.53 12.75 -9.66
C LEU A 218 39.12 12.62 -9.11
N ASN A 219 38.76 11.45 -8.55
CA ASN A 219 37.44 11.21 -7.97
C ASN A 219 37.15 12.13 -6.78
N LYS A 220 38.13 12.33 -5.89
CA LYS A 220 38.02 13.25 -4.76
C LYS A 220 37.81 14.68 -5.23
N ARG A 221 38.54 15.12 -6.27
CA ARG A 221 38.42 16.47 -6.80
C ARG A 221 37.09 16.70 -7.52
N MET A 222 36.65 15.74 -8.33
CA MET A 222 35.33 15.79 -8.97
C MET A 222 34.21 15.88 -7.92
N MET A 223 34.28 15.08 -6.85
CA MET A 223 33.29 15.12 -5.77
C MET A 223 33.27 16.47 -5.03
N LEU A 224 34.45 17.04 -4.74
CA LEU A 224 34.55 18.36 -4.10
C LEU A 224 33.97 19.47 -4.98
N LEU A 225 34.31 19.47 -6.28
CA LEU A 225 33.79 20.46 -7.23
C LEU A 225 32.29 20.29 -7.46
N GLN A 226 31.82 19.05 -7.52
CA GLN A 226 30.40 18.75 -7.64
C GLN A 226 29.62 19.25 -6.43
N ASN A 227 30.09 19.00 -5.21
CA ASN A 227 29.45 19.52 -4.00
C ASN A 227 29.47 21.04 -3.96
N LYS A 228 30.61 21.66 -4.28
CA LYS A 228 30.76 23.13 -4.27
C LYS A 228 29.87 23.81 -5.32
N LYS A 229 29.79 23.27 -6.53
CA LYS A 229 29.00 23.84 -7.64
C LYS A 229 27.54 23.44 -7.62
N SER A 230 27.17 22.33 -6.96
CA SER A 230 25.77 21.90 -6.82
C SER A 230 25.07 22.54 -5.62
N ASP A 231 25.81 23.12 -4.68
CA ASP A 231 25.27 23.90 -3.56
C ASP A 231 25.02 25.35 -3.98
N THR A 232 24.11 25.52 -4.93
CA THR A 232 23.64 26.84 -5.39
C THR A 232 22.23 27.09 -4.89
N GLU A 233 21.93 28.36 -4.60
CA GLU A 233 20.60 28.80 -4.17
C GLU A 233 19.51 28.32 -5.13
N GLU A 234 19.76 28.41 -6.45
CA GLU A 234 18.81 27.95 -7.47
C GLU A 234 18.55 26.42 -7.46
N LEU A 235 19.56 25.58 -7.22
CA LEU A 235 19.37 24.12 -7.12
C LEU A 235 18.67 23.73 -5.82
N ASN A 236 18.95 24.47 -4.75
CA ASN A 236 18.28 24.33 -3.46
C ASN A 236 16.81 24.77 -3.56
N GLU A 237 16.50 25.84 -4.28
CA GLU A 237 15.15 26.28 -4.59
C GLU A 237 14.38 25.24 -5.41
N LEU A 238 14.96 24.73 -6.51
CA LEU A 238 14.34 23.66 -7.31
C LEU A 238 14.05 22.43 -6.47
N SER A 239 14.99 22.03 -5.61
CA SER A 239 14.82 20.90 -4.69
C SER A 239 13.71 21.15 -3.67
N THR A 240 13.61 22.37 -3.14
CA THR A 240 12.57 22.80 -2.21
C THR A 240 11.19 22.81 -2.87
N GLN A 241 11.10 23.31 -4.11
CA GLN A 241 9.86 23.30 -4.88
C GLN A 241 9.40 21.87 -5.20
N ILE A 242 10.33 20.98 -5.60
CA ILE A 242 10.01 19.56 -5.81
C ILE A 242 9.51 18.93 -4.51
N LYS A 243 10.19 19.15 -3.38
CA LYS A 243 9.77 18.65 -2.05
C LYS A 243 8.39 19.17 -1.66
N SER A 244 8.11 20.45 -1.89
CA SER A 244 6.82 21.08 -1.61
C SER A 244 5.69 20.43 -2.42
N VAL A 245 5.84 20.29 -3.74
CA VAL A 245 4.82 19.63 -4.58
C VAL A 245 4.66 18.17 -4.18
N ALA A 246 5.75 17.46 -3.90
CA ALA A 246 5.73 16.06 -3.48
C ALA A 246 5.07 15.85 -2.10
N SER A 247 5.21 16.80 -1.16
CA SER A 247 4.68 16.67 0.21
C SER A 247 3.15 16.67 0.28
N VAL A 248 2.49 17.30 -0.69
CA VAL A 248 1.02 17.34 -0.81
C VAL A 248 0.51 16.46 -1.94
N PHE A 249 1.41 15.77 -2.64
CA PHE A 249 1.06 14.93 -3.77
C PHE A 249 0.27 13.72 -3.29
N GLN A 250 -0.95 13.59 -3.79
CA GLN A 250 -1.80 12.44 -3.59
C GLN A 250 -2.23 11.93 -4.96
N THR A 251 -2.04 10.65 -5.21
CA THR A 251 -2.50 10.02 -6.44
C THR A 251 -4.00 9.72 -6.32
N ALA A 252 -4.79 10.34 -7.18
CA ALA A 252 -6.22 10.09 -7.30
C ALA A 252 -6.56 9.67 -8.73
N ARG A 253 -7.41 8.66 -8.87
CA ARG A 253 -7.93 8.19 -10.16
C ARG A 253 -9.43 8.38 -10.24
N ILE A 254 -9.90 8.80 -11.42
CA ILE A 254 -11.30 9.03 -11.77
C ILE A 254 -11.66 8.20 -13.01
N GLY A 255 -12.95 8.06 -13.27
CA GLY A 255 -13.47 7.26 -14.37
C GLY A 255 -13.74 5.81 -13.98
N PHE A 256 -13.82 4.95 -15.00
CA PHE A 256 -14.21 3.56 -14.86
C PHE A 256 -13.11 2.69 -14.24
N THR A 257 -13.51 1.70 -13.44
CA THR A 257 -12.63 0.73 -12.79
C THR A 257 -13.26 -0.65 -12.88
N TRP A 258 -12.42 -1.66 -13.04
CA TRP A 258 -12.86 -3.05 -13.04
C TRP A 258 -11.79 -3.92 -12.40
N ASP A 259 -12.08 -4.40 -11.20
CA ASP A 259 -11.23 -5.28 -10.42
C ASP A 259 -11.80 -6.71 -10.41
N ILE A 260 -10.90 -7.69 -10.48
CA ILE A 260 -11.20 -9.11 -10.31
C ILE A 260 -10.36 -9.62 -9.15
N ALA A 261 -10.97 -10.41 -8.28
CA ALA A 261 -10.28 -11.10 -7.21
C ALA A 261 -10.91 -12.47 -6.95
N GLY A 262 -10.14 -13.34 -6.34
CA GLY A 262 -10.62 -14.66 -5.96
C GLY A 262 -9.65 -15.36 -5.04
N GLY A 263 -10.05 -16.51 -4.54
CA GLY A 263 -9.21 -17.33 -3.70
C GLY A 263 -9.90 -18.59 -3.20
N ILE A 264 -9.11 -19.39 -2.50
CA ILE A 264 -9.54 -20.63 -1.86
C ILE A 264 -8.85 -20.73 -0.51
N SER A 265 -9.55 -21.27 0.48
CA SER A 265 -9.00 -21.65 1.76
C SER A 265 -9.24 -23.12 2.08
N ALA A 266 -8.30 -23.68 2.82
CA ALA A 266 -8.34 -25.03 3.36
C ALA A 266 -8.30 -24.99 4.89
N GLN A 267 -8.93 -25.97 5.50
CA GLN A 267 -8.88 -26.27 6.92
C GLN A 267 -8.12 -27.57 7.15
N PHE A 268 -7.18 -27.58 8.08
CA PHE A 268 -6.44 -28.73 8.56
C PHE A 268 -6.87 -29.05 10.00
N ILE A 269 -7.74 -30.04 10.14
CA ILE A 269 -8.37 -30.42 11.40
C ILE A 269 -7.33 -31.08 12.30
N LYS A 270 -7.28 -30.69 13.59
CA LYS A 270 -6.26 -31.14 14.55
C LYS A 270 -4.82 -30.86 14.05
N ARG A 271 -4.64 -29.85 13.19
CA ARG A 271 -3.36 -29.44 12.59
C ARG A 271 -2.65 -30.57 11.83
N ARG A 272 -3.41 -31.47 11.19
CA ARG A 272 -2.89 -32.58 10.38
C ARG A 272 -3.15 -32.38 8.90
N PHE A 273 -2.11 -32.47 8.08
CA PHE A 273 -2.22 -32.43 6.61
C PHE A 273 -3.09 -33.55 6.05
N SER A 274 -3.05 -34.74 6.66
CA SER A 274 -3.85 -35.89 6.25
C SER A 274 -5.35 -35.76 6.57
N ASN A 275 -5.74 -34.72 7.32
CA ASN A 275 -7.13 -34.44 7.69
C ASN A 275 -7.48 -33.00 7.31
N SER A 276 -7.57 -32.78 6.00
CA SER A 276 -7.83 -31.47 5.41
C SER A 276 -9.13 -31.44 4.62
N LYS A 277 -9.79 -30.29 4.60
CA LYS A 277 -10.92 -30.02 3.70
C LYS A 277 -10.87 -28.59 3.17
N VAL A 278 -11.53 -28.34 2.05
CA VAL A 278 -11.77 -26.97 1.59
C VAL A 278 -12.70 -26.29 2.59
N ASN A 279 -12.34 -25.09 3.05
CA ASN A 279 -13.14 -24.33 4.00
C ASN A 279 -14.06 -23.34 3.27
N ASN A 280 -13.52 -22.58 2.32
CA ASN A 280 -14.30 -21.76 1.39
C ASN A 280 -13.50 -21.47 0.12
N ALA A 281 -14.20 -21.10 -0.94
CA ALA A 281 -13.61 -20.57 -2.16
C ALA A 281 -14.50 -19.46 -2.70
N GLY A 282 -13.94 -18.57 -3.51
CA GLY A 282 -14.74 -17.52 -4.10
C GLY A 282 -14.04 -16.78 -5.21
N VAL A 283 -14.85 -16.21 -6.09
CA VAL A 283 -14.43 -15.25 -7.10
C VAL A 283 -15.39 -14.08 -7.07
N TRP A 284 -14.87 -12.88 -7.18
CA TRP A 284 -15.67 -11.67 -7.23
C TRP A 284 -15.05 -10.65 -8.16
N THR A 285 -15.94 -9.80 -8.67
CA THR A 285 -15.59 -8.68 -9.50
C THR A 285 -16.22 -7.43 -8.93
N THR A 286 -15.48 -6.32 -9.02
CA THR A 286 -15.96 -5.00 -8.63
C THR A 286 -15.84 -4.07 -9.82
N ILE A 287 -16.98 -3.56 -10.27
CA ILE A 287 -17.07 -2.56 -11.33
C ILE A 287 -17.34 -1.23 -10.66
N GLY A 288 -16.66 -0.17 -11.06
CA GLY A 288 -16.83 1.13 -10.41
C GLY A 288 -16.67 2.30 -11.36
N TYR A 289 -17.24 3.43 -10.96
CA TYR A 289 -17.02 4.72 -11.60
C TYR A 289 -16.78 5.79 -10.55
N THR A 290 -15.67 6.50 -10.65
CA THR A 290 -15.32 7.60 -9.74
C THR A 290 -15.41 8.94 -10.46
N SER A 291 -16.23 9.84 -9.95
CA SER A 291 -16.34 11.22 -10.41
C SER A 291 -15.53 12.15 -9.50
N ALA A 292 -14.84 13.13 -10.09
CA ALA A 292 -14.12 14.15 -9.34
C ALA A 292 -15.04 15.01 -8.43
N LYS A 293 -16.34 15.10 -8.77
CA LYS A 293 -17.30 16.01 -8.10
C LYS A 293 -18.34 15.31 -7.24
N VAL A 294 -18.78 14.14 -7.68
CA VAL A 294 -20.00 13.49 -7.15
C VAL A 294 -19.67 12.33 -6.21
N GLY A 295 -18.48 11.74 -6.32
CA GLY A 295 -18.06 10.57 -5.53
C GLY A 295 -17.88 9.33 -6.39
N SER A 296 -17.90 8.15 -5.76
CA SER A 296 -17.65 6.86 -6.42
C SER A 296 -18.83 5.91 -6.27
N GLY A 297 -19.30 5.35 -7.38
CA GLY A 297 -20.22 4.22 -7.39
C GLY A 297 -19.46 2.92 -7.64
N LEU A 298 -19.76 1.87 -6.89
CA LEU A 298 -19.20 0.53 -7.01
C LEU A 298 -20.32 -0.50 -7.09
N LEU A 299 -20.13 -1.51 -7.90
CA LEU A 299 -20.98 -2.68 -8.09
C LEU A 299 -20.16 -3.93 -7.80
N LEU A 300 -20.67 -4.79 -6.92
CA LEU A 300 -20.06 -6.06 -6.53
C LEU A 300 -20.88 -7.22 -7.08
N LEU A 301 -20.21 -8.12 -7.79
CA LEU A 301 -20.72 -9.45 -8.10
C LEU A 301 -19.77 -10.47 -7.49
N ARG A 302 -20.28 -11.40 -6.69
CA ARG A 302 -19.45 -12.34 -5.95
C ARG A 302 -20.09 -13.71 -5.88
N LEU A 303 -19.35 -14.73 -6.31
CA LEU A 303 -19.71 -16.14 -6.17
C LEU A 303 -18.84 -16.75 -5.07
N LEU A 304 -19.46 -17.35 -4.06
CA LEU A 304 -18.78 -18.02 -2.96
C LEU A 304 -19.24 -19.47 -2.85
N GLN A 305 -18.29 -20.35 -2.62
CA GLN A 305 -18.50 -21.74 -2.25
C GLN A 305 -18.08 -21.91 -0.79
N ASN A 306 -19.02 -22.28 0.07
CA ASN A 306 -18.86 -22.44 1.50
C ASN A 306 -19.35 -23.84 1.91
N PRO A 307 -18.50 -24.86 1.85
CA PRO A 307 -18.87 -26.24 2.16
C PRO A 307 -19.50 -26.43 3.54
N ASP A 308 -19.02 -25.71 4.56
CA ASP A 308 -19.35 -26.01 5.97
C ASP A 308 -20.00 -24.84 6.75
N LYS A 309 -20.28 -23.69 6.12
CA LYS A 309 -20.84 -22.51 6.81
C LYS A 309 -22.02 -21.91 6.06
N ILE A 310 -23.12 -21.69 6.79
CA ILE A 310 -24.26 -20.90 6.32
C ILE A 310 -23.94 -19.43 6.54
N PHE A 311 -23.38 -18.74 5.54
CA PHE A 311 -23.16 -17.28 5.61
C PHE A 311 -24.44 -16.42 5.69
N ALA A 312 -25.62 -17.06 5.67
CA ALA A 312 -26.91 -16.43 5.98
C ALA A 312 -27.26 -16.49 7.48
N LYS A 313 -26.45 -17.17 8.31
CA LYS A 313 -26.51 -17.20 9.78
C LYS A 313 -25.08 -17.27 10.30
N ASP A 314 -24.49 -16.12 10.66
CA ASP A 314 -23.06 -16.01 11.04
C ASP A 314 -22.64 -16.95 12.21
N ASN A 315 -23.61 -17.52 12.95
CA ASN A 315 -23.40 -18.42 14.10
C ASN A 315 -23.98 -19.85 13.96
N GLY A 316 -24.44 -20.26 12.76
CA GLY A 316 -25.03 -21.60 12.55
C GLY A 316 -24.02 -22.62 12.02
N ILE A 317 -23.90 -23.78 12.67
CA ILE A 317 -23.22 -24.95 12.09
C ILE A 317 -24.07 -25.46 10.92
N ASN A 318 -23.45 -25.68 9.77
CA ASN A 318 -24.14 -26.12 8.58
C ASN A 318 -24.36 -27.64 8.61
N ASP A 319 -25.58 -28.08 8.90
CA ASP A 319 -25.96 -29.50 8.82
C ASP A 319 -26.32 -29.96 7.39
N ILE A 320 -26.28 -29.07 6.40
CA ILE A 320 -26.90 -29.26 5.06
C ILE A 320 -25.85 -29.52 3.95
N GLY A 321 -24.55 -29.48 4.26
CA GLY A 321 -23.49 -29.74 3.27
C GLY A 321 -23.20 -28.54 2.36
N ASN A 322 -22.68 -28.78 1.15
CA ASN A 322 -22.04 -27.74 0.33
C ASN A 322 -22.94 -26.54 -0.05
N ILE A 323 -22.61 -25.33 0.41
CA ILE A 323 -23.37 -24.11 0.09
C ILE A 323 -22.69 -23.26 -0.98
N THR A 324 -23.41 -22.93 -2.04
CA THR A 324 -23.00 -21.93 -3.03
C THR A 324 -23.86 -20.69 -2.86
N THR A 325 -23.25 -19.51 -2.73
CA THR A 325 -23.96 -18.23 -2.65
C THR A 325 -23.53 -17.28 -3.74
N PHE A 326 -24.49 -16.51 -4.25
CA PHE A 326 -24.24 -15.42 -5.16
C PHE A 326 -24.64 -14.10 -4.50
N ASP A 327 -23.68 -13.20 -4.36
CA ASP A 327 -23.87 -11.87 -3.82
C ASP A 327 -23.88 -10.84 -4.94
N PHE A 328 -24.88 -9.98 -4.92
CA PHE A 328 -25.02 -8.80 -5.78
C PHE A 328 -25.21 -7.59 -4.89
N GLY A 329 -24.42 -6.54 -5.08
CA GLY A 329 -24.53 -5.36 -4.24
C GLY A 329 -23.91 -4.12 -4.84
N GLY A 330 -24.29 -2.97 -4.30
CA GLY A 330 -23.76 -1.68 -4.69
C GLY A 330 -23.22 -0.94 -3.48
N ARG A 331 -22.19 -0.13 -3.71
CA ARG A 331 -21.70 0.85 -2.74
C ARG A 331 -21.55 2.20 -3.40
N TYR A 332 -22.14 3.22 -2.80
CA TYR A 332 -21.88 4.60 -3.16
C TYR A 332 -21.01 5.24 -2.11
N ILE A 333 -19.99 5.99 -2.52
CA ILE A 333 -19.05 6.69 -1.66
C ILE A 333 -19.10 8.17 -2.03
N TYR A 334 -19.68 8.98 -1.15
CA TYR A 334 -19.58 10.42 -1.21
C TYR A 334 -18.24 10.86 -0.60
N SER A 335 -17.30 11.21 -1.47
CA SER A 335 -15.96 11.64 -1.12
C SER A 335 -15.41 12.42 -2.31
N THR A 336 -14.76 13.56 -2.06
CA THR A 336 -13.83 14.11 -3.03
C THR A 336 -12.42 13.60 -2.68
N PRO A 337 -11.50 13.45 -3.65
CA PRO A 337 -10.18 12.86 -3.42
C PRO A 337 -9.33 13.48 -2.30
N GLN A 338 -9.72 14.66 -1.79
CA GLN A 338 -9.02 15.43 -0.73
C GLN A 338 -9.97 15.87 0.39
N SER A 339 -11.18 15.32 0.46
CA SER A 339 -12.16 15.67 1.50
C SER A 339 -11.74 15.09 2.85
N LYS A 340 -11.87 15.90 3.91
CA LYS A 340 -11.80 15.42 5.30
C LYS A 340 -12.97 14.52 5.66
N PHE A 341 -14.10 14.67 4.97
CA PHE A 341 -15.32 13.91 5.21
C PHE A 341 -15.55 12.89 4.09
N ASN A 342 -15.84 11.65 4.47
CA ASN A 342 -16.30 10.62 3.53
C ASN A 342 -17.55 9.96 4.09
N ALA A 343 -18.57 9.78 3.26
CA ALA A 343 -19.72 8.97 3.60
C ALA A 343 -19.90 7.88 2.56
N SER A 344 -20.44 6.73 2.96
CA SER A 344 -20.77 5.68 2.02
C SER A 344 -21.98 4.89 2.45
N LEU A 345 -22.75 4.43 1.47
CA LEU A 345 -23.88 3.54 1.66
C LEU A 345 -23.64 2.29 0.81
N GLU A 346 -23.66 1.13 1.45
CA GLU A 346 -23.48 -0.17 0.83
C GLU A 346 -24.73 -1.01 1.04
N GLY A 347 -25.22 -1.66 -0.02
CA GLY A 347 -26.28 -2.65 0.04
C GLY A 347 -25.84 -3.91 -0.68
N VAL A 348 -25.98 -5.07 -0.06
CA VAL A 348 -25.61 -6.36 -0.64
C VAL A 348 -26.74 -7.36 -0.42
N TYR A 349 -27.21 -7.96 -1.49
CA TYR A 349 -28.14 -9.08 -1.47
C TYR A 349 -27.37 -10.38 -1.71
N ARG A 350 -27.70 -11.42 -0.94
CA ARG A 350 -27.09 -12.75 -1.00
C ARG A 350 -28.16 -13.79 -1.33
N SER A 351 -28.05 -14.37 -2.51
CA SER A 351 -28.82 -15.55 -2.92
C SER A 351 -28.09 -16.83 -2.55
N VAL A 352 -28.84 -17.86 -2.16
CA VAL A 352 -28.32 -19.21 -1.94
C VAL A 352 -28.71 -20.07 -3.13
N LEU A 353 -27.72 -20.54 -3.89
CA LEU A 353 -27.93 -21.24 -5.15
C LEU A 353 -28.09 -22.76 -4.97
N SER A 354 -27.49 -23.33 -3.92
CA SER A 354 -27.40 -24.79 -3.74
C SER A 354 -28.43 -25.37 -2.76
N SER A 355 -29.29 -24.53 -2.15
CA SER A 355 -30.34 -24.99 -1.24
C SER A 355 -31.56 -24.10 -1.32
N ASN A 356 -32.74 -24.72 -1.36
CA ASN A 356 -34.04 -24.05 -1.32
C ASN A 356 -34.56 -23.87 0.11
N THR A 357 -33.89 -24.45 1.12
CA THR A 357 -34.31 -24.34 2.53
C THR A 357 -33.71 -23.13 3.24
N ILE A 358 -32.65 -22.54 2.68
CA ILE A 358 -32.02 -21.34 3.23
C ILE A 358 -32.56 -20.12 2.46
N HIS A 359 -33.25 -19.24 3.16
CA HIS A 359 -33.77 -18.02 2.55
C HIS A 359 -32.62 -17.05 2.18
N PRO A 360 -32.75 -16.33 1.06
CA PRO A 360 -31.86 -15.23 0.73
C PRO A 360 -31.80 -14.18 1.85
N SER A 361 -30.67 -13.52 1.98
CA SER A 361 -30.42 -12.50 3.01
C SER A 361 -29.89 -11.22 2.38
N TRP A 362 -29.90 -10.13 3.14
CA TRP A 362 -29.36 -8.85 2.69
C TRP A 362 -28.70 -8.09 3.83
N ARG A 363 -27.76 -7.24 3.46
CA ARG A 363 -27.00 -6.35 4.32
C ARG A 363 -27.12 -4.93 3.80
N ILE A 364 -27.26 -3.97 4.70
CA ILE A 364 -27.12 -2.54 4.38
C ILE A 364 -26.22 -1.89 5.41
N VAL A 365 -25.25 -1.10 4.97
CA VAL A 365 -24.30 -0.43 5.86
C VAL A 365 -24.05 0.98 5.37
N PHE A 366 -24.31 1.94 6.24
CA PHE A 366 -23.84 3.30 6.15
C PHE A 366 -22.52 3.45 6.91
N ASN A 367 -21.55 4.14 6.33
CA ASN A 367 -20.31 4.52 7.00
C ASN A 367 -20.06 6.01 6.77
N ALA A 368 -19.65 6.73 7.81
CA ALA A 368 -19.22 8.12 7.76
C ALA A 368 -17.89 8.27 8.48
N ASP A 369 -17.00 9.04 7.89
CA ASP A 369 -15.61 9.17 8.27
C ASP A 369 -15.24 10.65 8.27
N TYR A 370 -14.62 11.13 9.34
CA TYR A 370 -14.12 12.50 9.42
C TYR A 370 -12.66 12.53 9.91
N ALA A 371 -11.77 13.05 9.08
CA ALA A 371 -10.38 13.32 9.43
C ALA A 371 -10.31 14.61 10.26
N ILE A 372 -10.04 14.46 11.55
CA ILE A 372 -9.95 15.58 12.50
C ILE A 372 -8.60 16.27 12.33
N LEU A 373 -7.52 15.49 12.42
CA LEU A 373 -6.13 15.89 12.24
C LEU A 373 -5.40 14.85 11.38
N GLN A 374 -4.15 15.14 11.00
CA GLN A 374 -3.30 14.15 10.33
C GLN A 374 -3.17 12.91 11.21
N ASN A 375 -3.42 11.72 10.64
CA ASN A 375 -3.47 10.44 11.34
C ASN A 375 -4.51 10.36 12.48
N GLN A 376 -5.55 11.20 12.48
CA GLN A 376 -6.67 11.11 13.43
C GLN A 376 -8.01 11.11 12.70
N LYS A 377 -8.77 10.04 12.86
CA LYS A 377 -10.02 9.82 12.14
C LYS A 377 -11.11 9.37 13.09
N LEU A 378 -12.26 10.04 13.02
CA LEU A 378 -13.49 9.58 13.63
C LEU A 378 -14.27 8.80 12.57
N THR A 379 -14.68 7.57 12.90
CA THR A 379 -15.43 6.70 11.99
C THR A 379 -16.73 6.28 12.67
N PHE A 380 -17.82 6.41 11.93
CA PHE A 380 -19.15 6.01 12.33
C PHE A 380 -19.68 4.98 11.34
N SER A 381 -20.18 3.86 11.84
CA SER A 381 -20.81 2.82 11.02
C SER A 381 -22.19 2.52 11.58
N PHE A 382 -23.19 2.51 10.69
CA PHE A 382 -24.60 2.23 10.98
C PHE A 382 -25.17 1.19 10.00
N GLY A 383 -25.75 0.08 10.43
CA GLY A 383 -26.30 -0.88 9.45
C GLY A 383 -26.91 -2.16 10.01
N ARG A 384 -27.30 -3.04 9.09
CA ARG A 384 -27.85 -4.39 9.34
C ARG A 384 -26.99 -5.42 8.60
N ASN A 385 -26.70 -6.54 9.26
CA ASN A 385 -25.98 -7.69 8.67
C ASN A 385 -26.92 -8.79 8.14
N PHE A 386 -26.36 -9.85 7.54
CA PHE A 386 -27.08 -10.92 6.83
C PHE A 386 -27.84 -11.91 7.75
N ASP A 387 -27.46 -12.05 9.01
CA ASP A 387 -27.82 -13.14 9.93
C ASP A 387 -29.24 -13.08 10.51
N GLY A 388 -29.85 -11.89 10.60
CA GLY A 388 -31.27 -11.74 10.90
C GLY A 388 -31.79 -12.32 12.24
N THR A 389 -30.93 -12.78 13.16
CA THR A 389 -31.35 -13.35 14.45
C THR A 389 -31.55 -12.30 15.54
N THR A 390 -32.70 -12.39 16.21
CA THR A 390 -33.22 -11.50 17.25
C THR A 390 -32.69 -11.87 18.64
N THR A 391 -31.81 -11.05 19.21
CA THR A 391 -31.62 -10.95 20.66
C THR A 391 -31.84 -9.51 21.12
N LYS A 392 -32.17 -9.32 22.40
CA LYS A 392 -32.70 -8.09 23.02
C LYS A 392 -31.89 -6.79 22.80
N ASP A 393 -30.69 -6.87 22.21
CA ASP A 393 -29.78 -5.75 21.93
C ASP A 393 -29.70 -5.32 20.43
N GLY A 394 -30.54 -5.87 19.54
CA GLY A 394 -30.88 -5.27 18.23
C GLY A 394 -30.04 -5.65 16.98
N ASN A 395 -30.52 -5.25 15.80
CA ASN A 395 -29.97 -5.50 14.44
C ASN A 395 -28.98 -4.41 13.97
N LEU A 396 -28.32 -3.74 14.92
CA LEU A 396 -27.66 -2.48 14.69
C LEU A 396 -26.15 -2.62 14.74
N ILE A 397 -25.50 -2.55 13.57
CA ILE A 397 -24.08 -2.18 13.52
C ILE A 397 -24.06 -0.70 13.89
N ALA A 398 -23.89 -0.32 15.15
CA ALA A 398 -23.63 1.06 15.54
C ALA A 398 -22.26 1.11 16.21
N ALA A 399 -21.26 1.61 15.48
CA ALA A 399 -19.92 1.77 15.99
C ALA A 399 -19.48 3.22 15.79
N LEU A 400 -19.01 3.85 16.88
CA LEU A 400 -18.25 5.09 16.82
C LEU A 400 -16.83 4.76 17.27
N SER A 401 -15.86 4.91 16.37
CA SER A 401 -14.46 4.61 16.65
C SER A 401 -13.60 5.85 16.39
N PHE A 402 -12.65 6.09 17.29
CA PHE A 402 -11.60 7.08 17.08
C PHE A 402 -10.29 6.35 16.80
N LEU A 403 -9.78 6.52 15.60
CA LEU A 403 -8.49 5.96 15.18
C LEU A 403 -7.43 7.06 15.27
N THR A 404 -6.36 6.79 16.02
CA THR A 404 -5.17 7.62 16.05
C THR A 404 -3.96 6.79 15.64
N GLY A 405 -3.24 7.26 14.63
CA GLY A 405 -2.00 6.65 14.16
C GLY A 405 -0.80 7.43 14.67
N PHE A 406 0.13 6.75 15.34
CA PHE A 406 1.45 7.30 15.59
C PHE A 406 2.24 7.27 14.27
N GLY A 407 2.30 8.41 13.59
CA GLY A 407 3.04 8.52 12.33
C GLY A 407 4.53 8.25 12.58
N ASN A 408 5.09 7.20 11.95
CA ASN A 408 6.53 7.00 11.94
C ASN A 408 7.17 8.10 11.06
N ARG A 409 8.05 8.90 11.66
CA ARG A 409 9.08 9.62 10.93
C ARG A 409 10.04 8.56 10.37
N ARG A 410 10.07 8.38 9.05
CA ARG A 410 11.12 7.61 8.37
C ARG A 410 11.82 8.50 7.38
#